data_AF-A0A6A7KCC3-F1
#
_entry.id   AF-A0A6A7KCC3-F1
#
_cell.length_a   1.000
_cell.length_b   1.000
_cell.length_c   1.000
_cell.angle_alpha   90.00
_cell.angle_beta   90.00
_cell.angle_gamma   90.00
#
_symmetry.space_group_name_H-M   'P 1'
#
loop_
_entity.id
_entity.type
_entity.pdbx_description
1 polymer ?
#
loop_
_entity_poly.entity_id
_entity_poly.type
_entity_poly.pdbx_seq_one_letter_code
_entity_poly.pdbx_strand_id
1 'polypeptide(L)'
;MKLQEYLNMQNEYLIKNLSLSENVYQTIDKDVYKELYNHFTNTTEAFHLLTYSNDSDFHSTEFYVMTNELMLDSCSIINNDDVKLQINYNENTLVFTLNLQESKTKVPIVFDLVDKQISFELSQLLKQKYINLHFLSCTDSVLNTDHSVKVFITEKIKSKILESLELFLNYYNLEEQEPIVNFEDLLISTETSYLKITINRNDVETMNVSKYEIMLKTLYPNVLMTHNFHENVDLVINGYEDDTREIWQIPEVRKFVKKLNKRFDQWFYFLDKNSDSLYWLTMCLCGKGFGEKDKLLMNNLAFNDFINDQLKSLSELCYYLNDPNKYNEIKEGVFIYYGIIV
;
A
#
# COMPACT_ATOMS: atom_id res chain seq x y z
N MET A 1 -10.37 3.29 -20.31
CA MET A 1 -10.98 2.63 -19.13
C MET A 1 -12.19 3.43 -18.70
N LYS A 2 -13.38 2.82 -18.54
CA LYS A 2 -14.57 3.57 -18.08
C LYS A 2 -14.43 3.90 -16.59
N LEU A 3 -14.87 5.07 -16.14
CA LEU A 3 -14.80 5.49 -14.72
C LEU A 3 -15.35 4.43 -13.76
N GLN A 4 -16.41 3.73 -14.15
CA GLN A 4 -17.00 2.65 -13.36
C GLN A 4 -16.12 1.39 -13.28
N GLU A 5 -15.30 1.10 -14.30
CA GLU A 5 -14.30 0.01 -14.28
C GLU A 5 -13.14 0.38 -13.35
N TYR A 6 -12.66 1.63 -13.41
CA TYR A 6 -11.62 2.16 -12.51
C TYR A 6 -12.02 2.11 -11.03
N LEU A 7 -13.25 2.54 -10.72
CA LEU A 7 -13.80 2.52 -9.36
C LEU A 7 -14.15 1.11 -8.87
N ASN A 8 -14.41 0.15 -9.77
CA ASN A 8 -14.72 -1.23 -9.42
C ASN A 8 -13.44 -2.07 -9.18
N MET A 9 -12.36 -1.84 -9.94
CA MET A 9 -11.07 -2.53 -9.75
C MET A 9 -10.48 -2.29 -8.35
N GLN A 10 -10.74 -1.11 -7.76
CA GLN A 10 -10.24 -0.75 -6.44
C GLN A 10 -11.17 -1.23 -5.30
N ASN A 11 -12.38 -1.70 -5.59
CA ASN A 11 -13.40 -2.02 -4.58
C ASN A 11 -13.10 -3.27 -3.73
N GLU A 12 -12.39 -4.26 -4.28
CA GLU A 12 -12.02 -5.50 -3.57
C GLU A 12 -10.80 -5.30 -2.64
N TYR A 13 -10.06 -4.21 -2.82
CA TYR A 13 -8.74 -3.96 -2.24
C TYR A 13 -8.74 -3.62 -0.73
N LEU A 14 -9.80 -2.98 -0.21
CA LEU A 14 -9.73 -2.30 1.10
C LEU A 14 -10.79 -2.71 2.11
N ILE A 15 -11.79 -3.52 1.71
CA ILE A 15 -12.76 -4.15 2.63
C ILE A 15 -12.05 -5.00 3.70
N LYS A 16 -10.78 -5.37 3.48
CA LYS A 16 -9.99 -6.21 4.40
C LYS A 16 -8.99 -5.46 5.30
N ASN A 17 -8.51 -4.26 4.92
CA ASN A 17 -7.20 -3.78 5.41
C ASN A 17 -7.12 -2.37 6.04
N LEU A 18 -8.22 -1.59 6.12
CA LEU A 18 -8.25 -0.38 6.96
C LEU A 18 -9.44 -0.44 7.91
N SER A 19 -9.38 -1.39 8.83
CA SER A 19 -10.11 -1.30 10.09
C SER A 19 -9.27 -0.45 11.02
N LEU A 20 -9.74 0.72 11.42
CA LEU A 20 -9.44 1.14 12.79
C LEU A 20 -10.13 0.11 13.70
N SER A 21 -9.39 -0.96 14.06
CA SER A 21 -9.89 -1.96 15.00
C SER A 21 -9.74 -1.42 16.41
N GLU A 22 -10.54 -0.43 16.77
CA GLU A 22 -10.64 0.01 18.16
C GLU A 22 -12.07 -0.16 18.64
N ASN A 23 -12.27 -1.32 19.28
CA ASN A 23 -13.36 -1.56 20.20
C ASN A 23 -13.49 -0.37 21.16
N VAL A 24 -14.61 0.33 21.05
CA VAL A 24 -15.37 0.96 22.13
C VAL A 24 -14.52 1.78 23.15
N TYR A 25 -14.57 3.11 22.98
CA TYR A 25 -14.19 4.22 23.89
C TYR A 25 -12.88 5.01 23.59
N GLN A 26 -13.07 6.11 22.87
CA GLN A 26 -12.60 7.48 23.21
C GLN A 26 -11.11 7.86 23.18
N THR A 27 -10.16 7.03 22.74
CA THR A 27 -8.74 7.44 22.82
C THR A 27 -7.90 6.99 21.62
N ILE A 28 -7.35 7.95 20.85
CA ILE A 28 -6.39 7.66 19.77
C ILE A 28 -4.97 7.59 20.37
N ASP A 29 -4.28 6.46 20.19
CA ASP A 29 -2.94 6.22 20.76
C ASP A 29 -1.86 7.15 20.17
N LYS A 30 -1.25 7.97 21.04
CA LYS A 30 -0.21 8.94 20.68
C LYS A 30 1.08 8.29 20.18
N ASP A 31 1.42 7.10 20.63
CA ASP A 31 2.66 6.42 20.24
C ASP A 31 2.56 5.83 18.83
N VAL A 32 1.37 5.38 18.43
CA VAL A 32 1.08 4.89 17.07
C VAL A 32 1.07 6.05 16.06
N TYR A 33 0.55 7.21 16.44
CA TYR A 33 0.38 8.37 15.54
C TYR A 33 1.30 9.55 15.90
N LYS A 34 2.47 9.29 16.49
CA LYS A 34 3.37 10.31 17.05
C LYS A 34 3.81 11.39 16.05
N GLU A 35 4.07 11.01 14.80
CA GLU A 35 4.43 11.97 13.75
C GLU A 35 3.26 12.89 13.39
N LEU A 36 2.06 12.32 13.29
CA LEU A 36 0.80 13.04 13.13
C LEU A 36 0.63 14.07 14.27
N TYR A 37 0.84 13.62 15.51
CA TYR A 37 0.74 14.43 16.74
C TYR A 37 1.72 15.61 16.79
N ASN A 38 2.98 15.38 16.41
CA ASN A 38 4.03 16.41 16.39
C ASN A 38 3.80 17.43 15.26
N HIS A 39 3.17 17.00 14.17
CA HIS A 39 2.75 17.89 13.10
C HIS A 39 1.61 18.82 13.56
N PHE A 40 0.60 18.26 14.24
CA PHE A 40 -0.59 18.98 14.69
C PHE A 40 -0.38 20.06 15.76
N THR A 41 0.57 19.85 16.67
CA THR A 41 0.83 20.77 17.79
C THR A 41 1.51 22.08 17.36
N ASN A 42 2.02 22.17 16.13
CA ASN A 42 2.80 23.30 15.63
C ASN A 42 2.06 24.17 14.60
N THR A 43 0.79 23.90 14.32
CA THR A 43 0.07 24.48 13.19
C THR A 43 -1.21 25.19 13.65
N THR A 44 -1.41 26.43 13.18
CA THR A 44 -2.56 27.28 13.52
C THR A 44 -3.83 26.98 12.71
N GLU A 45 -3.77 26.02 11.78
CA GLU A 45 -4.86 25.72 10.84
C GLU A 45 -5.65 24.47 11.25
N ALA A 46 -6.86 24.30 10.72
CA ALA A 46 -7.69 23.13 10.96
C ALA A 46 -7.26 21.95 10.05
N PHE A 47 -7.13 20.75 10.63
CA PHE A 47 -6.65 19.56 9.94
C PHE A 47 -7.75 18.50 9.79
N HIS A 48 -7.54 17.63 8.80
CA HIS A 48 -8.40 16.50 8.51
C HIS A 48 -7.58 15.23 8.40
N LEU A 49 -8.10 14.16 8.98
CA LEU A 49 -7.65 12.81 8.73
C LEU A 49 -8.85 12.04 8.16
N LEU A 50 -8.72 11.56 6.92
CA LEU A 50 -9.65 10.57 6.40
C LEU A 50 -9.23 9.21 6.92
N THR A 51 -10.16 8.48 7.54
CA THR A 51 -9.92 7.08 7.89
C THR A 51 -11.13 6.26 7.51
N TYR A 52 -10.89 5.02 7.09
CA TYR A 52 -11.94 4.04 6.90
C TYR A 52 -12.07 3.24 8.20
N SER A 53 -13.30 3.00 8.65
CA SER A 53 -13.59 2.13 9.79
C SER A 53 -14.28 0.87 9.27
N ASN A 54 -13.67 -0.30 9.54
CA ASN A 54 -14.26 -1.62 9.27
C ASN A 54 -14.99 -2.17 10.50
N ASP A 55 -15.54 -1.32 11.36
CA ASP A 55 -16.28 -1.84 12.51
C ASP A 55 -17.50 -2.67 12.02
N SER A 56 -17.69 -3.83 12.63
CA SER A 56 -18.22 -5.05 12.00
C SER A 56 -19.67 -5.02 11.51
N ASP A 57 -20.39 -3.91 11.72
CA ASP A 57 -21.80 -3.78 11.36
C ASP A 57 -22.07 -2.73 10.28
N PHE A 58 -21.16 -1.79 9.99
CA PHE A 58 -21.39 -0.75 8.98
C PHE A 58 -20.08 -0.28 8.33
N HIS A 59 -19.81 -0.72 7.09
CA HIS A 59 -18.83 -0.08 6.22
C HIS A 59 -19.19 1.39 6.04
N SER A 60 -18.56 2.30 6.79
CA SER A 60 -18.84 3.73 6.71
C SER A 60 -17.55 4.53 6.63
N THR A 61 -17.52 5.51 5.73
CA THR A 61 -16.39 6.43 5.60
C THR A 61 -16.43 7.44 6.75
N GLU A 62 -15.33 7.55 7.49
CA GLU A 62 -15.19 8.43 8.63
C GLU A 62 -14.20 9.56 8.34
N PHE A 63 -14.55 10.77 8.78
CA PHE A 63 -13.67 11.93 8.69
C PHE A 63 -13.43 12.43 10.10
N TYR A 64 -12.16 12.51 10.48
CA TYR A 64 -11.74 13.05 11.76
C TYR A 64 -11.26 14.48 11.52
N VAL A 65 -12.02 15.42 12.07
CA VAL A 65 -11.77 16.85 11.95
C VAL A 65 -11.23 17.36 13.27
N MET A 66 -10.02 17.90 13.23
CA MET A 66 -9.42 18.55 14.38
C MET A 66 -9.25 20.03 14.06
N THR A 67 -9.79 20.89 14.93
CA THR A 67 -9.71 22.33 14.73
C THR A 67 -9.19 22.99 15.99
N ASN A 68 -8.19 23.85 15.84
CA ASN A 68 -7.69 24.68 16.94
C ASN A 68 -8.53 25.97 17.12
N GLU A 69 -9.36 26.33 16.14
CA GLU A 69 -10.16 27.56 16.14
C GLU A 69 -11.57 27.41 16.76
N LEU A 70 -12.14 26.20 16.78
CA LEU A 70 -13.39 25.97 17.49
C LEU A 70 -13.05 25.79 18.97
N MET A 71 -13.36 26.79 19.80
CA MET A 71 -13.44 26.59 21.24
C MET A 71 -14.35 25.39 21.49
N LEU A 72 -13.83 24.31 22.09
CA LEU A 72 -14.49 22.99 22.16
C LEU A 72 -15.93 23.02 22.67
N ASP A 73 -16.26 23.99 23.53
CA ASP A 73 -17.62 24.23 24.03
C ASP A 73 -18.64 24.48 22.89
N SER A 74 -18.20 25.00 21.74
CA SER A 74 -19.05 25.28 20.57
C SER A 74 -19.25 24.10 19.61
N CYS A 75 -18.41 23.05 19.68
CA CYS A 75 -18.56 21.87 18.80
C CYS A 75 -19.79 21.03 19.16
N SER A 76 -20.19 21.03 20.44
CA SER A 76 -21.38 20.32 20.94
C SER A 76 -22.71 20.82 20.36
N ILE A 77 -22.70 21.99 19.72
CA ILE A 77 -23.89 22.67 19.16
C ILE A 77 -24.05 22.37 17.66
N ILE A 78 -23.02 21.83 17.00
CA ILE A 78 -23.05 21.59 15.54
C ILE A 78 -24.06 20.50 15.20
N ASN A 79 -25.18 20.88 14.60
CA ASN A 79 -26.18 19.93 14.10
C ASN A 79 -25.84 19.48 12.67
N ASN A 80 -26.51 18.43 12.20
CA ASN A 80 -26.37 17.96 10.81
C ASN A 80 -26.67 19.08 9.79
N ASP A 81 -27.62 19.98 10.09
CA ASP A 81 -27.99 21.08 9.19
C ASP A 81 -26.93 22.19 9.12
N ASP A 82 -26.04 22.24 10.12
CA ASP A 82 -24.98 23.24 10.23
C ASP A 82 -23.74 22.88 9.41
N VAL A 83 -23.67 21.66 8.88
CA VAL A 83 -22.54 21.16 8.08
C VAL A 83 -22.93 21.06 6.62
N LYS A 84 -22.43 21.98 5.79
CA LYS A 84 -22.60 21.93 4.33
C LYS A 84 -21.33 21.51 3.64
N LEU A 85 -21.38 20.38 2.94
CA LEU A 85 -20.29 19.92 2.07
C LEU A 85 -20.35 20.61 0.70
N GLN A 86 -19.27 21.29 0.35
CA GLN A 86 -19.04 21.85 -0.99
C GLN A 86 -17.83 21.17 -1.62
N ILE A 87 -17.96 20.77 -2.88
CA ILE A 87 -16.86 20.18 -3.64
C ILE A 87 -16.35 21.20 -4.64
N ASN A 88 -15.05 21.41 -4.68
CA ASN A 88 -14.38 22.20 -5.70
C ASN A 88 -13.27 21.36 -6.32
N TYR A 89 -13.06 21.48 -7.62
CA TYR A 89 -12.01 20.79 -8.34
C TYR A 89 -11.02 21.82 -8.89
N ASN A 90 -9.73 21.52 -8.74
CA ASN A 90 -8.64 22.33 -9.26
C ASN A 90 -7.52 21.43 -9.78
N GLU A 91 -7.43 21.29 -11.10
CA GLU A 91 -6.42 20.51 -11.83
C GLU A 91 -6.26 19.07 -11.32
N ASN A 92 -5.40 18.83 -10.33
CA ASN A 92 -5.16 17.51 -9.76
C ASN A 92 -5.79 17.34 -8.36
N THR A 93 -6.49 18.33 -7.84
CA THR A 93 -7.02 18.30 -6.47
C THR A 93 -8.55 18.39 -6.44
N LEU A 94 -9.16 17.59 -5.58
CA LEU A 94 -10.57 17.66 -5.25
C LEU A 94 -10.70 18.12 -3.79
N VAL A 95 -11.32 19.28 -3.57
CA VAL A 95 -11.42 19.92 -2.25
C VAL A 95 -12.85 19.86 -1.75
N PHE A 96 -13.01 19.21 -0.60
CA PHE A 96 -14.24 19.04 0.14
C PHE A 96 -14.28 20.07 1.26
N THR A 97 -15.01 21.16 1.06
CA THR A 97 -15.14 22.22 2.06
C THR A 97 -16.35 21.95 2.94
N LEU A 98 -16.11 21.67 4.22
CA LEU A 98 -17.13 21.65 5.26
C LEU A 98 -17.37 23.08 5.72
N ASN A 99 -18.58 23.59 5.51
CA ASN A 99 -18.98 24.90 6.02
C ASN A 99 -19.75 24.70 7.31
N LEU A 100 -19.19 25.19 8.42
CA LEU A 100 -19.81 25.19 9.74
C LEU A 100 -20.55 26.51 9.91
N GLN A 101 -21.89 26.48 9.85
CA GLN A 101 -22.69 27.70 9.66
C GLN A 101 -22.59 28.68 10.83
N GLU A 102 -22.56 28.20 12.08
CA GLU A 102 -22.50 29.06 13.26
C GLU A 102 -21.16 29.77 13.43
N SER A 103 -20.05 29.08 13.15
CA SER A 103 -18.71 29.63 13.33
C SER A 103 -18.18 30.40 12.12
N LYS A 104 -18.85 30.31 10.97
CA LYS A 104 -18.34 30.74 9.65
C LYS A 104 -17.01 30.07 9.27
N THR A 105 -16.59 29.03 9.99
CA THR A 105 -15.37 28.30 9.70
C THR A 105 -15.59 27.41 8.49
N LYS A 106 -14.61 27.42 7.59
CA LYS A 106 -14.55 26.52 6.44
C LYS A 106 -13.40 25.57 6.65
N VAL A 107 -13.69 24.28 6.58
CA VAL A 107 -12.70 23.24 6.84
C VAL A 107 -12.48 22.47 5.53
N PRO A 108 -11.37 22.69 4.82
CA PRO A 108 -11.12 22.09 3.51
C PRO A 108 -10.42 20.73 3.65
N ILE A 109 -11.04 19.66 3.14
CA ILE A 109 -10.41 18.34 3.00
C ILE A 109 -9.92 18.22 1.56
N VAL A 110 -8.63 18.01 1.38
CA VAL A 110 -7.99 18.01 0.05
C VAL A 110 -7.66 16.59 -0.36
N PHE A 111 -8.12 16.19 -1.53
CA PHE A 111 -7.81 14.92 -2.17
C PHE A 111 -6.89 15.18 -3.38
N ASP A 112 -5.66 14.66 -3.36
CA ASP A 112 -4.77 14.65 -4.54
C ASP A 112 -5.14 13.46 -5.45
N LEU A 113 -5.72 13.76 -6.60
CA LEU A 113 -6.20 12.75 -7.54
C LEU A 113 -5.07 12.00 -8.27
N VAL A 114 -3.82 12.46 -8.15
CA VAL A 114 -2.64 11.71 -8.64
C VAL A 114 -2.31 10.53 -7.70
N ASP A 115 -2.74 10.59 -6.45
CA ASP A 115 -2.56 9.51 -5.49
C ASP A 115 -3.57 8.37 -5.78
N LYS A 116 -3.03 7.19 -6.08
CA LYS A 116 -3.82 5.98 -6.34
C LYS A 116 -4.69 5.58 -5.14
N GLN A 117 -4.26 5.87 -3.91
CA GLN A 117 -5.00 5.56 -2.69
C GLN A 117 -6.27 6.41 -2.55
N ILE A 118 -6.20 7.68 -2.96
CA ILE A 118 -7.30 8.64 -2.93
C ILE A 118 -8.44 8.26 -3.88
N SER A 119 -8.09 7.62 -5.00
CA SER A 119 -9.07 7.12 -5.96
C SER A 119 -9.98 6.03 -5.37
N PHE A 120 -9.47 5.22 -4.44
CA PHE A 120 -10.27 4.28 -3.69
C PHE A 120 -11.22 4.98 -2.72
N GLU A 121 -10.72 5.94 -1.94
CA GLU A 121 -11.49 6.66 -0.92
C GLU A 121 -12.70 7.37 -1.52
N LEU A 122 -12.50 8.01 -2.68
CA LEU A 122 -13.58 8.63 -3.46
C LEU A 122 -14.58 7.59 -3.99
N SER A 123 -14.14 6.39 -4.36
CA SER A 123 -15.05 5.31 -4.80
C SER A 123 -15.97 4.83 -3.68
N GLN A 124 -15.47 4.74 -2.45
CA GLN A 124 -16.27 4.34 -1.29
C GLN A 124 -17.26 5.42 -0.92
N LEU A 125 -16.78 6.66 -0.86
CA LEU A 125 -17.60 7.82 -0.62
C LEU A 125 -18.82 7.90 -1.57
N LEU A 126 -18.64 7.57 -2.85
CA LEU A 126 -19.75 7.54 -3.83
C LEU A 126 -20.83 6.48 -3.52
N LYS A 127 -20.48 5.40 -2.82
CA LYS A 127 -21.41 4.33 -2.42
C LYS A 127 -22.12 4.64 -1.11
N GLN A 128 -21.53 5.49 -0.29
CA GLN A 128 -22.11 5.87 1.00
C GLN A 128 -23.34 6.77 0.82
N LYS A 129 -24.27 6.65 1.77
CA LYS A 129 -25.41 7.57 1.91
C LYS A 129 -25.03 8.81 2.72
N TYR A 130 -24.09 8.66 3.64
CA TYR A 130 -23.60 9.70 4.52
C TYR A 130 -22.16 9.41 4.93
N ILE A 131 -21.51 10.45 5.43
CA ILE A 131 -20.19 10.42 6.03
C ILE A 131 -20.37 10.61 7.52
N ASN A 132 -19.65 9.85 8.35
CA ASN A 132 -19.53 10.18 9.77
C ASN A 132 -18.38 11.16 9.96
N LEU A 133 -18.69 12.32 10.55
CA LEU A 133 -17.71 13.36 10.81
C LEU A 133 -17.48 13.47 12.31
N HIS A 134 -16.29 13.09 12.77
CA HIS A 134 -15.90 13.09 14.16
C HIS A 134 -15.07 14.34 14.45
N PHE A 135 -15.48 15.11 15.45
CA PHE A 135 -14.71 16.25 15.93
C PHE A 135 -13.82 15.81 17.09
N LEU A 136 -12.54 16.13 17.00
CA LEU A 136 -11.55 15.76 18.00
C LEU A 136 -11.11 16.96 18.84
N SER A 137 -11.07 16.78 20.17
CA SER A 137 -10.30 17.64 21.10
C SER A 137 -8.97 17.02 21.44
N CYS A 138 -7.98 17.87 21.74
CA CYS A 138 -6.74 17.46 22.37
C CYS A 138 -6.65 18.08 23.78
N THR A 139 -6.77 17.27 24.83
CA THR A 139 -6.56 17.69 26.22
C THR A 139 -5.45 16.86 26.85
N ASP A 140 -4.46 17.48 27.47
CA ASP A 140 -3.36 16.79 28.16
C ASP A 140 -2.64 15.72 27.33
N SER A 141 -2.44 15.98 26.02
CA SER A 141 -1.89 15.01 25.06
C SER A 141 -2.76 13.77 24.78
N VAL A 142 -4.07 13.85 25.05
CA VAL A 142 -5.04 12.82 24.72
C VAL A 142 -6.03 13.39 23.69
N LEU A 143 -6.26 12.64 22.60
CA LEU A 143 -7.28 12.97 21.60
C LEU A 143 -8.60 12.32 22.00
N ASN A 144 -9.63 13.12 22.24
CA ASN A 144 -10.98 12.63 22.52
C ASN A 144 -11.91 12.91 21.35
N THR A 145 -12.79 11.95 21.04
CA THR A 145 -13.92 12.15 20.15
C THR A 145 -15.06 12.82 20.93
N ASP A 146 -15.22 14.13 20.78
CA ASP A 146 -16.21 14.87 21.56
C ASP A 146 -17.60 14.81 20.94
N HIS A 147 -17.65 14.86 19.60
CA HIS A 147 -18.91 14.96 18.86
C HIS A 147 -18.81 14.27 17.52
N SER A 148 -19.95 13.81 17.00
CA SER A 148 -20.03 13.15 15.69
C SER A 148 -21.29 13.53 14.95
N VAL A 149 -21.15 13.91 13.68
CA VAL A 149 -22.22 14.43 12.83
C VAL A 149 -22.32 13.58 11.57
N LYS A 150 -23.53 13.27 11.11
CA LYS A 150 -23.75 12.57 9.84
C LYS A 150 -23.99 13.55 8.72
N VAL A 151 -23.07 13.60 7.76
CA VAL A 151 -23.17 14.47 6.59
C VAL A 151 -23.66 13.66 5.40
N PHE A 152 -24.89 13.94 4.93
CA PHE A 152 -25.47 13.17 3.82
C PHE A 152 -24.81 13.49 2.48
N ILE A 153 -24.46 12.44 1.74
CA ILE A 153 -23.90 12.52 0.40
C ILE A 153 -25.07 12.52 -0.59
N THR A 154 -25.55 13.71 -0.91
CA THR A 154 -26.64 13.88 -1.88
C THR A 154 -26.21 13.46 -3.30
N GLU A 155 -27.16 13.12 -4.16
CA GLU A 155 -26.88 12.83 -5.58
C GLU A 155 -26.16 14.00 -6.27
N LYS A 156 -26.49 15.25 -5.90
CA LYS A 156 -25.79 16.43 -6.40
C LYS A 156 -24.29 16.43 -6.05
N ILE A 157 -23.95 15.99 -4.84
CA ILE A 157 -22.55 15.85 -4.38
C ILE A 157 -21.87 14.74 -5.19
N LYS A 158 -22.52 13.57 -5.33
CA LYS A 158 -21.99 12.45 -6.11
C LYS A 158 -21.73 12.82 -7.57
N SER A 159 -22.68 13.45 -8.23
CA SER A 159 -22.53 13.93 -9.62
C SER A 159 -21.35 14.88 -9.75
N LYS A 160 -21.15 15.79 -8.79
CA LYS A 160 -20.03 16.74 -8.83
C LYS A 160 -18.67 16.07 -8.63
N ILE A 161 -18.58 15.03 -7.78
CA ILE A 161 -17.37 14.20 -7.67
C ILE A 161 -17.08 13.52 -9.01
N LEU A 162 -18.08 12.87 -9.60
CA LEU A 162 -17.94 12.15 -10.87
C LEU A 162 -17.50 13.09 -12.01
N GLU A 163 -18.14 14.25 -12.14
CA GLU A 163 -17.77 15.28 -13.13
C GLU A 163 -16.32 15.74 -12.94
N SER A 164 -15.89 15.95 -11.68
CA SER A 164 -14.51 16.35 -11.38
C SER A 164 -13.50 15.25 -11.71
N LEU A 165 -13.84 13.99 -11.45
CA LEU A 165 -13.02 12.84 -11.82
C LEU A 165 -12.94 12.67 -13.34
N GLU A 166 -14.03 12.87 -14.07
CA GLU A 166 -14.04 12.84 -15.53
C GLU A 166 -13.16 13.96 -16.11
N LEU A 167 -13.25 15.18 -15.56
CA LEU A 167 -12.39 16.30 -15.94
C LEU A 167 -10.91 15.98 -15.67
N PHE A 168 -10.60 15.38 -14.52
CA PHE A 168 -9.25 14.92 -14.20
C PHE A 168 -8.75 13.89 -15.20
N LEU A 169 -9.51 12.82 -15.43
CA LEU A 169 -9.12 11.75 -16.36
C LEU A 169 -8.95 12.26 -17.80
N ASN A 170 -9.80 13.19 -18.24
CA ASN A 170 -9.70 13.83 -19.56
C ASN A 170 -8.46 14.75 -19.65
N TYR A 171 -8.20 15.55 -18.61
CA TYR A 171 -7.03 16.43 -18.56
C TYR A 171 -5.73 15.64 -18.49
N TYR A 172 -5.73 14.54 -17.74
CA TYR A 172 -4.58 13.64 -17.58
C TYR A 172 -4.34 12.72 -18.80
N ASN A 173 -5.19 12.82 -19.83
CA ASN A 173 -5.13 12.15 -21.13
C ASN A 173 -4.37 10.81 -21.10
N LEU A 174 -4.92 9.84 -20.35
CA LEU A 174 -4.37 8.48 -20.25
C LEU A 174 -4.28 7.76 -21.62
N GLU A 175 -4.84 8.34 -22.69
CA GLU A 175 -4.76 7.81 -24.07
C GLU A 175 -3.52 8.29 -24.85
N GLU A 176 -2.82 9.36 -24.43
CA GLU A 176 -1.67 9.93 -25.17
C GLU A 176 -0.31 9.72 -24.50
N GLN A 177 -0.26 9.14 -23.30
CA GLN A 177 0.99 8.50 -22.87
C GLN A 177 1.11 7.18 -23.64
N GLU A 178 2.09 7.09 -24.55
CA GLU A 178 2.39 5.83 -25.25
C GLU A 178 2.31 4.66 -24.27
N PRO A 179 1.66 3.54 -24.64
CA PRO A 179 1.45 2.45 -23.71
C PRO A 179 2.80 1.81 -23.43
N ILE A 180 3.45 2.28 -22.36
CA ILE A 180 4.23 1.37 -21.53
C ILE A 180 3.21 0.31 -21.17
N VAL A 181 3.34 -0.91 -21.72
CA VAL A 181 2.50 -2.05 -21.36
C VAL A 181 2.32 -2.00 -19.86
N ASN A 182 1.12 -1.61 -19.40
CA ASN A 182 0.88 -1.45 -17.98
C ASN A 182 0.85 -2.86 -17.43
N PHE A 183 1.98 -3.29 -16.88
CA PHE A 183 2.20 -4.65 -16.41
C PHE A 183 1.11 -5.04 -15.38
N GLU A 184 0.59 -4.06 -14.64
CA GLU A 184 -0.57 -4.18 -13.76
C GLU A 184 -1.83 -4.57 -14.53
N ASP A 185 -2.20 -3.82 -15.58
CA ASP A 185 -3.38 -4.12 -16.41
C ASP A 185 -3.25 -5.46 -17.15
N LEU A 186 -2.03 -5.81 -17.57
CA LEU A 186 -1.75 -7.10 -18.17
C LEU A 186 -2.07 -8.22 -17.18
N LEU A 187 -1.47 -8.21 -15.98
CA LEU A 187 -1.67 -9.24 -14.95
C LEU A 187 -3.12 -9.37 -14.52
N ILE A 188 -3.84 -8.25 -14.42
CA ILE A 188 -5.27 -8.23 -14.05
C ILE A 188 -6.13 -8.79 -15.18
N SER A 189 -5.90 -8.39 -16.42
CA SER A 189 -6.68 -8.85 -17.58
C SER A 189 -6.47 -10.32 -17.92
N THR A 190 -5.33 -10.89 -17.54
CA THR A 190 -4.98 -12.28 -17.80
C THR A 190 -5.31 -13.23 -16.65
N GLU A 191 -5.98 -12.76 -15.59
CA GLU A 191 -6.35 -13.54 -14.38
C GLU A 191 -5.20 -14.44 -13.87
N THR A 192 -3.96 -13.97 -13.98
CA THR A 192 -2.79 -14.83 -13.82
C THR A 192 -2.47 -15.00 -12.34
N SER A 193 -2.57 -16.24 -11.87
CA SER A 193 -2.27 -16.59 -10.47
C SER A 193 -0.81 -16.95 -10.21
N TYR A 194 0.02 -17.07 -11.26
CA TYR A 194 1.43 -17.43 -11.15
C TYR A 194 2.30 -16.59 -12.09
N LEU A 195 3.29 -15.89 -11.54
CA LEU A 195 4.14 -14.99 -12.30
C LEU A 195 5.54 -15.57 -12.47
N LYS A 196 5.88 -15.93 -13.70
CA LYS A 196 7.24 -16.34 -14.08
C LYS A 196 7.99 -15.17 -14.71
N ILE A 197 9.03 -14.69 -14.03
CA ILE A 197 9.89 -13.60 -14.49
C ILE A 197 11.14 -14.19 -15.14
N THR A 198 11.27 -14.04 -16.46
CA THR A 198 12.46 -14.50 -17.19
C THR A 198 13.51 -13.39 -17.29
N ILE A 199 14.66 -13.63 -16.66
CA ILE A 199 15.83 -12.76 -16.64
C ILE A 199 16.79 -13.20 -17.76
N ASN A 200 16.96 -12.38 -18.79
CA ASN A 200 17.77 -12.77 -19.94
C ASN A 200 19.25 -12.46 -19.71
N ARG A 201 20.12 -13.30 -20.26
CA ARG A 201 21.58 -13.15 -20.23
C ARG A 201 22.06 -11.76 -20.62
N ASN A 202 21.50 -11.15 -21.65
CA ASN A 202 21.89 -9.79 -22.06
C ASN A 202 21.68 -8.77 -20.93
N ASP A 203 20.59 -8.86 -20.17
CA ASP A 203 20.35 -7.97 -19.04
C ASP A 203 21.27 -8.25 -17.86
N VAL A 204 21.63 -9.53 -17.65
CA VAL A 204 22.62 -9.95 -16.66
C VAL A 204 23.99 -9.38 -16.99
N GLU A 205 24.47 -9.59 -18.21
CA GLU A 205 25.79 -9.16 -18.67
C GLU A 205 25.91 -7.62 -18.74
N THR A 206 24.82 -6.92 -19.09
CA THR A 206 24.76 -5.45 -19.10
C THR A 206 24.36 -4.82 -17.77
N MET A 207 24.08 -5.64 -16.74
CA MET A 207 23.64 -5.19 -15.41
C MET A 207 22.35 -4.34 -15.43
N ASN A 208 21.46 -4.58 -16.38
CA ASN A 208 20.19 -3.88 -16.53
C ASN A 208 19.09 -4.50 -15.64
N VAL A 209 18.93 -3.98 -14.44
CA VAL A 209 17.90 -4.44 -13.49
C VAL A 209 16.56 -3.71 -13.63
N SER A 210 16.51 -2.60 -14.38
CA SER A 210 15.43 -1.62 -14.29
C SER A 210 14.06 -2.21 -14.64
N LYS A 211 13.98 -3.05 -15.67
CA LYS A 211 12.69 -3.66 -16.05
C LYS A 211 12.18 -4.65 -14.99
N TYR A 212 13.08 -5.40 -14.35
CA TYR A 212 12.72 -6.34 -13.30
C TYR A 212 12.34 -5.62 -12.01
N GLU A 213 13.04 -4.54 -11.70
CA GLU A 213 12.68 -3.65 -10.60
C GLU A 213 11.28 -3.07 -10.80
N ILE A 214 10.95 -2.59 -12.00
CA ILE A 214 9.60 -2.10 -12.32
C ILE A 214 8.56 -3.20 -12.11
N MET A 215 8.77 -4.40 -12.67
CA MET A 215 7.84 -5.52 -12.53
C MET A 215 7.64 -5.94 -11.06
N LEU A 216 8.72 -6.08 -10.30
CA LEU A 216 8.67 -6.51 -8.89
C LEU A 216 8.03 -5.44 -8.00
N LYS A 217 8.32 -4.14 -8.25
CA LYS A 217 7.66 -3.03 -7.56
C LYS A 217 6.20 -2.83 -7.96
N THR A 218 5.70 -3.46 -9.03
CA THR A 218 4.26 -3.55 -9.27
C THR A 218 3.58 -4.49 -8.26
N LEU A 219 4.30 -5.49 -7.76
CA LEU A 219 3.74 -6.47 -6.81
C LEU A 219 3.50 -5.86 -5.42
N TYR A 220 4.28 -4.85 -5.04
CA TYR A 220 4.19 -4.12 -3.77
C TYR A 220 4.50 -2.63 -4.00
N PRO A 221 3.66 -1.67 -3.53
CA PRO A 221 2.68 -1.83 -2.46
C PRO A 221 1.25 -2.19 -2.90
N ASN A 222 1.00 -2.64 -4.14
CA ASN A 222 -0.37 -3.03 -4.54
C ASN A 222 -0.82 -4.30 -3.78
N VAL A 223 -1.68 -4.15 -2.76
CA VAL A 223 -2.25 -5.24 -1.94
C VAL A 223 -2.87 -6.38 -2.75
N LEU A 224 -3.61 -6.08 -3.84
CA LEU A 224 -4.22 -7.12 -4.67
C LEU A 224 -3.12 -7.97 -5.34
N MET A 225 -2.14 -7.32 -5.95
CA MET A 225 -0.99 -8.02 -6.54
C MET A 225 -0.16 -8.72 -5.47
N THR A 226 0.02 -8.12 -4.29
CA THR A 226 0.71 -8.72 -3.15
C THR A 226 0.03 -10.03 -2.76
N HIS A 227 -1.30 -10.03 -2.53
CA HIS A 227 -2.03 -11.24 -2.18
C HIS A 227 -2.06 -12.28 -3.31
N ASN A 228 -2.31 -11.87 -4.56
CA ASN A 228 -2.41 -12.79 -5.69
C ASN A 228 -1.08 -13.50 -5.97
N PHE A 229 0.04 -12.80 -5.77
CA PHE A 229 1.37 -13.33 -6.04
C PHE A 229 2.13 -13.82 -4.78
N HIS A 230 1.45 -13.95 -3.64
CA HIS A 230 2.01 -14.59 -2.45
C HIS A 230 2.46 -16.02 -2.77
N GLU A 231 3.76 -16.30 -2.61
CA GLU A 231 4.40 -17.57 -2.96
C GLU A 231 4.12 -18.06 -4.40
N ASN A 232 3.83 -17.15 -5.32
CA ASN A 232 3.43 -17.45 -6.69
C ASN A 232 4.33 -16.74 -7.72
N VAL A 233 5.54 -16.35 -7.32
CA VAL A 233 6.55 -15.76 -8.21
C VAL A 233 7.72 -16.71 -8.39
N ASP A 234 8.11 -16.93 -9.64
CA ASP A 234 9.28 -17.72 -10.04
C ASP A 234 10.23 -16.86 -10.88
N LEU A 235 11.52 -16.95 -10.60
CA LEU A 235 12.58 -16.26 -11.29
C LEU A 235 13.41 -17.26 -12.10
N VAL A 236 13.53 -17.03 -13.40
CA VAL A 236 14.31 -17.90 -14.27
C VAL A 236 15.37 -17.11 -15.01
N ILE A 237 16.63 -17.52 -14.89
CA ILE A 237 17.72 -17.02 -15.72
C ILE A 237 17.73 -17.78 -17.05
N ASN A 238 17.71 -17.06 -18.17
CA ASN A 238 17.69 -17.61 -19.53
C ASN A 238 18.92 -17.16 -20.33
N GLY A 239 19.46 -18.04 -21.19
CA GLY A 239 20.60 -17.77 -22.07
C GLY A 239 21.95 -18.31 -21.59
N TYR A 240 21.96 -19.10 -20.50
CA TYR A 240 23.14 -19.77 -19.94
C TYR A 240 23.06 -21.30 -20.04
N GLU A 241 22.22 -21.84 -20.92
CA GLU A 241 21.96 -23.28 -21.04
C GLU A 241 23.20 -24.07 -21.48
N ASP A 242 24.13 -23.44 -22.20
CA ASP A 242 25.40 -24.01 -22.62
C ASP A 242 26.54 -23.80 -21.59
N ASP A 243 26.30 -23.07 -20.49
CA ASP A 243 27.29 -22.89 -19.43
C ASP A 243 27.29 -24.14 -18.53
N THR A 244 28.45 -24.76 -18.36
CA THR A 244 28.58 -25.97 -17.53
C THR A 244 28.45 -25.69 -16.03
N ARG A 245 28.43 -24.42 -15.62
CA ARG A 245 28.30 -24.00 -14.22
C ARG A 245 26.83 -23.84 -13.86
N GLU A 246 26.54 -24.05 -12.58
CA GLU A 246 25.22 -23.70 -12.04
C GLU A 246 25.00 -22.19 -12.06
N ILE A 247 23.75 -21.75 -12.22
CA ILE A 247 23.38 -20.33 -12.35
C ILE A 247 24.00 -19.47 -11.23
N TRP A 248 23.99 -19.95 -9.99
CA TRP A 248 24.54 -19.24 -8.83
C TRP A 248 26.07 -19.22 -8.74
N GLN A 249 26.75 -19.97 -9.60
CA GLN A 249 28.22 -19.97 -9.73
C GLN A 249 28.71 -18.95 -10.76
N ILE A 250 27.82 -18.49 -11.66
CA ILE A 250 28.15 -17.54 -12.72
C ILE A 250 28.37 -16.13 -12.10
N PRO A 251 29.58 -15.54 -12.17
CA PRO A 251 29.89 -14.27 -11.51
C PRO A 251 28.98 -13.11 -11.91
N GLU A 252 28.59 -13.05 -13.19
CA GLU A 252 27.70 -12.05 -13.78
C GLU A 252 26.31 -12.13 -13.15
N VAL A 253 25.74 -13.34 -13.04
CA VAL A 253 24.46 -13.59 -12.36
C VAL A 253 24.53 -13.15 -10.90
N ARG A 254 25.60 -13.53 -10.19
CA ARG A 254 25.77 -13.14 -8.77
C ARG A 254 25.80 -11.62 -8.59
N LYS A 255 26.48 -10.89 -9.48
CA LYS A 255 26.52 -9.43 -9.45
C LYS A 255 25.13 -8.84 -9.73
N PHE A 256 24.44 -9.37 -10.74
CA PHE A 256 23.10 -8.96 -11.11
C PHE A 256 22.11 -9.12 -9.95
N VAL A 257 22.07 -10.31 -9.33
CA VAL A 257 21.18 -10.61 -8.20
C VAL A 257 21.47 -9.71 -7.02
N LYS A 258 22.73 -9.44 -6.69
CA LYS A 258 23.10 -8.47 -5.64
C LYS A 258 22.60 -7.06 -5.93
N LYS A 259 22.58 -6.65 -7.20
CA LYS A 259 22.04 -5.34 -7.62
C LYS A 259 20.51 -5.34 -7.52
N LEU A 260 19.85 -6.43 -7.92
CA LEU A 260 18.40 -6.58 -7.86
C LEU A 260 17.89 -6.63 -6.41
N ASN A 261 18.54 -7.40 -5.53
CA ASN A 261 18.20 -7.52 -4.11
C ASN A 261 18.24 -6.18 -3.36
N LYS A 262 19.08 -5.23 -3.81
CA LYS A 262 19.12 -3.87 -3.24
C LYS A 262 17.92 -3.00 -3.65
N ARG A 263 17.16 -3.43 -4.65
CA ARG A 263 15.98 -2.72 -5.19
C ARG A 263 14.67 -3.35 -4.75
N PHE A 264 14.71 -4.63 -4.38
CA PHE A 264 13.57 -5.42 -3.93
C PHE A 264 14.07 -6.54 -3.01
N ASP A 265 13.50 -6.63 -1.81
CA ASP A 265 13.95 -7.47 -0.71
C ASP A 265 12.79 -8.24 -0.04
N GLN A 266 11.69 -8.45 -0.76
CA GLN A 266 10.48 -9.12 -0.24
C GLN A 266 10.40 -10.58 -0.71
N TRP A 267 11.55 -11.25 -0.91
CA TRP A 267 11.62 -12.56 -1.56
C TRP A 267 10.90 -13.65 -0.77
N PHE A 268 10.94 -13.60 0.57
CA PHE A 268 10.26 -14.59 1.42
C PHE A 268 8.75 -14.58 1.28
N TYR A 269 8.16 -13.44 0.91
CA TYR A 269 6.73 -13.31 0.70
C TYR A 269 6.32 -13.78 -0.71
N PHE A 270 7.07 -13.38 -1.74
CA PHE A 270 6.65 -13.56 -3.13
C PHE A 270 7.14 -14.85 -3.78
N LEU A 271 8.35 -15.33 -3.47
CA LEU A 271 8.90 -16.47 -4.19
C LEU A 271 8.22 -17.78 -3.81
N ASP A 272 7.89 -18.55 -4.84
CA ASP A 272 7.36 -19.91 -4.71
C ASP A 272 8.40 -20.83 -4.06
N LYS A 273 8.05 -21.37 -2.89
CA LYS A 273 8.90 -22.27 -2.10
C LYS A 273 8.99 -23.67 -2.68
N ASN A 274 8.17 -24.01 -3.67
CA ASN A 274 8.24 -25.26 -4.43
C ASN A 274 9.15 -25.11 -5.67
N SER A 275 9.62 -23.90 -5.96
CA SER A 275 10.57 -23.61 -7.04
C SER A 275 12.02 -23.53 -6.53
N ASP A 276 12.98 -23.65 -7.45
CA ASP A 276 14.40 -23.47 -7.14
C ASP A 276 14.80 -21.99 -7.01
N SER A 277 13.87 -21.05 -7.23
CA SER A 277 14.15 -19.61 -7.28
C SER A 277 14.77 -19.06 -6.01
N LEU A 278 14.13 -19.37 -4.87
CA LEU A 278 14.62 -18.93 -3.58
C LEU A 278 16.00 -19.53 -3.25
N TYR A 279 16.24 -20.78 -3.67
CA TYR A 279 17.52 -21.46 -3.47
C TYR A 279 18.64 -20.80 -4.27
N TRP A 280 18.50 -20.67 -5.59
CA TRP A 280 19.59 -20.12 -6.40
C TRP A 280 19.82 -18.63 -6.11
N LEU A 281 18.78 -17.87 -5.78
CA LEU A 281 18.89 -16.48 -5.34
C LEU A 281 19.71 -16.38 -4.04
N THR A 282 19.40 -17.21 -3.06
CA THR A 282 20.14 -17.29 -1.79
C THR A 282 21.60 -17.68 -2.02
N MET A 283 21.86 -18.62 -2.92
CA MET A 283 23.21 -19.02 -3.27
C MET A 283 24.01 -17.92 -3.97
N CYS A 284 23.36 -17.10 -4.80
CA CYS A 284 23.99 -15.93 -5.42
C CYS A 284 24.43 -14.89 -4.38
N LEU A 285 23.59 -14.65 -3.38
CA LEU A 285 23.81 -13.65 -2.34
C LEU A 285 24.83 -14.12 -1.30
N CYS A 286 24.70 -15.37 -0.85
CA CYS A 286 25.31 -15.86 0.38
C CYS A 286 26.32 -17.00 0.17
N GLY A 287 26.38 -17.61 -1.02
CA GLY A 287 27.34 -18.67 -1.33
C GLY A 287 28.79 -18.17 -1.36
N LYS A 288 29.75 -18.99 -0.94
CA LYS A 288 31.21 -18.75 -1.02
C LYS A 288 31.87 -19.40 -2.25
N GLY A 289 31.13 -20.22 -3.01
CA GLY A 289 31.67 -21.05 -4.09
C GLY A 289 31.79 -22.52 -3.69
N PHE A 290 32.65 -23.26 -4.38
CA PHE A 290 32.90 -24.67 -4.11
C PHE A 290 33.78 -24.86 -2.85
N GLY A 291 33.41 -25.79 -1.98
CA GLY A 291 34.28 -26.33 -0.95
C GLY A 291 35.02 -27.59 -1.40
N GLU A 292 35.91 -28.10 -0.53
CA GLU A 292 36.52 -29.41 -0.76
C GLU A 292 35.44 -30.50 -0.81
N LYS A 293 35.44 -31.30 -1.88
CA LYS A 293 34.47 -32.39 -2.17
C LYS A 293 33.08 -31.95 -2.64
N ASP A 294 32.99 -30.96 -3.53
CA ASP A 294 31.74 -30.50 -4.17
C ASP A 294 30.64 -30.07 -3.18
N LYS A 295 30.99 -29.87 -1.91
CA LYS A 295 30.07 -29.31 -0.92
C LYS A 295 29.98 -27.81 -1.14
N LEU A 296 28.77 -27.36 -1.42
CA LEU A 296 28.39 -25.97 -1.45
C LEU A 296 28.81 -25.29 -0.13
N LEU A 297 29.64 -24.25 -0.21
CA LEU A 297 30.00 -23.49 0.99
C LEU A 297 29.10 -22.28 1.14
N MET A 298 28.38 -22.23 2.25
CA MET A 298 27.59 -21.07 2.64
C MET A 298 28.38 -20.11 3.51
N ASN A 299 28.21 -18.81 3.27
CA ASN A 299 28.66 -17.80 4.21
C ASN A 299 27.62 -17.64 5.30
N ASN A 300 27.80 -18.31 6.44
CA ASN A 300 26.85 -18.26 7.55
C ASN A 300 26.54 -16.84 8.03
N LEU A 301 27.51 -15.92 8.01
CA LEU A 301 27.27 -14.52 8.37
C LEU A 301 26.36 -13.84 7.34
N ALA A 302 26.71 -13.90 6.06
CA ALA A 302 25.89 -13.29 5.00
C ALA A 302 24.49 -13.95 4.89
N PHE A 303 24.39 -15.26 5.18
CA PHE A 303 23.13 -15.96 5.21
C PHE A 303 22.25 -15.51 6.39
N ASN A 304 22.84 -15.36 7.58
CA ASN A 304 22.12 -14.83 8.74
C ASN A 304 21.66 -13.38 8.49
N ASP A 305 22.52 -12.54 7.91
CA ASP A 305 22.17 -11.17 7.53
C ASP A 305 21.02 -11.16 6.52
N PHE A 306 21.10 -11.99 5.48
CA PHE A 306 20.03 -12.15 4.49
C PHE A 306 18.71 -12.58 5.13
N ILE A 307 18.71 -13.60 5.99
CA ILE A 307 17.50 -14.05 6.69
C ILE A 307 16.90 -12.90 7.51
N ASN A 308 17.71 -12.16 8.26
CA ASN A 308 17.22 -11.05 9.09
C ASN A 308 16.66 -9.89 8.24
N ASP A 309 17.33 -9.51 7.15
CA ASP A 309 16.87 -8.46 6.25
C ASP A 309 15.54 -8.86 5.58
N GLN A 310 15.42 -10.12 5.15
CA GLN A 310 14.20 -10.65 4.56
C GLN A 310 13.06 -10.77 5.58
N LEU A 311 13.34 -11.18 6.82
CA LEU A 311 12.33 -11.24 7.89
C LEU A 311 11.87 -9.84 8.30
N LYS A 312 12.76 -8.85 8.31
CA LYS A 312 12.38 -7.45 8.52
C LYS A 312 11.43 -6.97 7.43
N SER A 313 11.80 -7.18 6.16
CA SER A 313 10.98 -6.81 5.00
C SER A 313 9.64 -7.54 4.99
N LEU A 314 9.63 -8.83 5.37
CA LEU A 314 8.43 -9.63 5.55
C LEU A 314 7.54 -9.07 6.68
N SER A 315 8.12 -8.67 7.81
CA SER A 315 7.37 -8.05 8.91
C SER A 315 6.73 -6.73 8.48
N GLU A 316 7.46 -5.88 7.76
CA GLU A 316 6.95 -4.62 7.22
C GLU A 316 5.81 -4.87 6.22
N LEU A 317 5.96 -5.87 5.35
CA LEU A 317 4.95 -6.25 4.38
C LEU A 317 3.71 -6.87 5.05
N CYS A 318 3.86 -7.80 5.99
CA CYS A 318 2.73 -8.39 6.71
C CYS A 318 1.99 -7.36 7.57
N TYR A 319 2.72 -6.40 8.16
CA TYR A 319 2.13 -5.24 8.83
C TYR A 319 1.34 -4.38 7.85
N TYR A 320 1.92 -4.08 6.67
CA TYR A 320 1.24 -3.35 5.60
C TYR A 320 -0.05 -4.04 5.13
N LEU A 321 -0.07 -5.38 5.12
CA LEU A 321 -1.25 -6.17 4.78
C LEU A 321 -2.26 -6.34 5.93
N ASN A 322 -1.97 -5.78 7.12
CA ASN A 322 -2.75 -5.99 8.35
C ASN A 322 -2.99 -7.48 8.67
N ASP A 323 -2.02 -8.34 8.36
CA ASP A 323 -2.08 -9.78 8.64
C ASP A 323 -0.82 -10.23 9.41
N PRO A 324 -0.73 -9.90 10.71
CA PRO A 324 0.42 -10.27 11.53
C PRO A 324 0.54 -11.80 11.75
N ASN A 325 -0.56 -12.54 11.56
CA ASN A 325 -0.52 -14.01 11.63
C ASN A 325 0.23 -14.59 10.44
N LYS A 326 0.09 -13.96 9.26
CA LYS A 326 0.81 -14.33 8.04
C LYS A 326 2.33 -14.27 8.20
N TYR A 327 2.83 -13.35 9.02
CA TYR A 327 4.27 -13.26 9.30
C TYR A 327 4.79 -14.58 9.89
N ASN A 328 4.11 -15.12 10.91
CA ASN A 328 4.53 -16.36 11.55
C ASN A 328 4.40 -17.56 10.60
N GLU A 329 3.31 -17.64 9.83
CA GLU A 329 3.10 -18.69 8.83
C GLU A 329 4.23 -18.71 7.78
N ILE A 330 4.53 -17.56 7.16
CA ILE A 330 5.56 -17.47 6.13
C ILE A 330 6.94 -17.70 6.74
N LYS A 331 7.21 -17.15 7.93
CA LYS A 331 8.48 -17.37 8.64
C LYS A 331 8.71 -18.85 8.93
N GLU A 332 7.70 -19.56 9.43
CA GLU A 332 7.77 -21.00 9.66
C GLU A 332 8.03 -21.75 8.34
N GLY A 333 7.31 -21.40 7.27
CA GLY A 333 7.53 -21.96 5.93
C GLY A 333 8.96 -21.74 5.42
N VAL A 334 9.53 -20.56 5.64
CA VAL A 334 10.93 -20.25 5.30
C VAL A 334 11.90 -21.06 6.15
N PHE A 335 11.64 -21.22 7.44
CA PHE A 335 12.51 -22.00 8.32
C PHE A 335 12.49 -23.47 7.94
N ILE A 336 11.31 -24.02 7.64
CA ILE A 336 11.15 -25.37 7.09
C ILE A 336 11.91 -25.50 5.77
N TYR A 337 11.76 -24.54 4.85
CA TYR A 337 12.45 -24.53 3.56
C TYR A 337 13.97 -24.64 3.70
N TYR A 338 14.56 -23.91 4.66
CA TYR A 338 16.00 -23.95 4.92
C TYR A 338 16.43 -25.04 5.92
N GLY A 339 15.51 -25.85 6.45
CA GLY A 339 15.81 -26.85 7.48
C GLY A 339 16.30 -26.25 8.81
N ILE A 340 15.90 -25.03 9.13
CA ILE A 340 16.18 -24.35 10.38
C ILE A 340 15.20 -24.88 11.43
N ILE A 341 15.73 -25.45 12.51
CA ILE A 341 14.91 -25.96 13.63
C ILE A 341 14.33 -24.75 14.37
N VAL A 342 13.00 -24.68 14.46
CA VAL A 342 12.23 -23.62 15.12
C VAL A 342 12.24 -23.77 16.64
#